data_AF-A0A9P5YH48-F1
#
_entry.id   AF-A0A9P5YH48-F1
#
_cell.length_a   1.000
_cell.length_b   1.000
_cell.length_c   1.000
_cell.angle_alpha   90.00
_cell.angle_beta   90.00
_cell.angle_gamma   90.00
#
_symmetry.space_group_name_H-M   'P 1'
#
loop_
_entity.id
_entity.type
_entity.pdbx_description
1 polymer ?
#
loop_
_entity_poly.entity_id
_entity_poly.type
_entity_poly.pdbx_seq_one_letter_code
_entity_poly.pdbx_strand_id
1 'polypeptide(L)'
;MPLRISQEPIDSQSLKAVEEEYIIFYSSIVDGQSWCPDCRNVEDLVQNTFGTSDGPSGVIVYVGDRLQWKSPSNVFRNEPWNLTDIPTIVRLQDGTERSRIVEKEIPEGLKTFIEG
;
A
#
# COMPACT_ATOMS: atom_id res chain seq x y z
N MET A 1 -4.93 15.64 6.61
CA MET A 1 -3.93 14.88 5.83
C MET A 1 -4.34 13.43 5.92
N PRO A 2 -5.09 12.91 4.93
CA PRO A 2 -5.68 11.56 5.00
C PRO A 2 -4.67 10.45 4.71
N LEU A 3 -3.56 10.77 4.05
CA LEU A 3 -2.47 9.84 3.80
C LEU A 3 -1.44 9.89 4.93
N ARG A 4 -1.23 8.77 5.63
CA ARG A 4 -0.18 8.61 6.64
C ARG A 4 0.75 7.46 6.32
N ILE A 5 1.96 7.50 6.87
CA ILE A 5 2.88 6.36 6.87
C ILE A 5 2.68 5.60 8.18
N SER A 6 2.55 4.29 8.11
CA SER A 6 2.43 3.44 9.29
C SER A 6 3.70 3.47 10.14
N GLN A 7 3.56 3.57 11.46
CA GLN A 7 4.68 3.55 12.40
C GLN A 7 5.11 2.10 12.68
N GLU A 8 6.39 1.80 12.53
CA GLU A 8 6.95 0.49 12.86
C GLU A 8 7.01 0.25 14.39
N PRO A 9 6.92 -1.02 14.85
CA PRO A 9 6.75 -2.24 14.06
C PRO A 9 5.28 -2.50 13.72
N ILE A 10 5.01 -2.72 12.43
CA ILE A 10 3.67 -3.04 11.94
C ILE A 10 3.52 -4.54 11.98
N ASP A 11 2.73 -5.02 12.92
CA ASP A 11 2.18 -6.36 12.85
C ASP A 11 1.17 -6.43 11.70
N SER A 12 1.29 -7.45 10.84
CA SER A 12 0.44 -7.58 9.65
C SER A 12 -1.03 -7.79 10.00
N GLN A 13 -1.34 -8.34 11.19
CA GLN A 13 -2.72 -8.50 11.62
C GLN A 13 -3.33 -7.18 12.10
N SER A 14 -2.53 -6.36 12.78
CA SER A 14 -2.94 -5.04 13.27
C SER A 14 -3.36 -4.10 12.14
N LEU A 15 -2.89 -4.33 10.90
CA LEU A 15 -3.34 -3.58 9.73
C LEU A 15 -4.83 -3.78 9.40
N LYS A 16 -5.48 -4.86 9.87
CA LYS A 16 -6.93 -5.01 9.72
C LYS A 16 -7.73 -4.02 10.58
N ALA A 17 -7.11 -3.45 11.61
CA ALA A 17 -7.77 -2.56 12.55
C ALA A 17 -7.46 -1.08 12.27
N VAL A 18 -6.87 -0.76 11.10
CA VAL A 18 -6.64 0.64 10.71
C VAL A 18 -7.96 1.34 10.42
N GLU A 19 -8.02 2.62 10.73
CA GLU A 19 -9.21 3.45 10.50
C GLU A 19 -9.31 3.91 9.03
N GLU A 20 -8.21 3.80 8.29
CA GLU A 20 -8.14 4.16 6.88
C GLU A 20 -8.90 3.18 5.99
N GLU A 21 -9.57 3.71 4.97
CA GLU A 21 -10.28 2.90 3.98
C GLU A 21 -9.30 2.13 3.08
N TYR A 22 -8.08 2.65 2.90
CA TYR A 22 -7.09 2.05 2.00
C TYR A 22 -5.75 1.78 2.69
N ILE A 23 -5.17 0.62 2.39
CA ILE A 23 -3.77 0.29 2.71
C ILE A 23 -2.97 0.25 1.42
N ILE A 24 -1.82 0.91 1.44
CA ILE A 24 -0.97 1.12 0.28
C ILE A 24 0.39 0.49 0.59
N PHE A 25 0.61 -0.72 0.11
CA PHE A 25 1.86 -1.45 0.30
C PHE A 25 2.92 -0.99 -0.68
N TYR A 26 4.01 -0.45 -0.16
CA TYR A 26 5.14 0.10 -0.90
C TYR A 26 6.44 -0.58 -0.54
N SER A 27 7.43 -0.49 -1.43
CA SER A 27 8.82 -0.77 -1.08
C SER A 27 9.33 0.24 -0.05
N SER A 28 10.17 -0.18 0.90
CA SER A 28 10.84 0.76 1.79
C SER A 28 11.70 1.76 1.01
N ILE A 29 11.92 2.91 1.63
CA ILE A 29 12.83 3.94 1.12
C ILE A 29 14.27 3.53 1.40
N VAL A 30 15.09 3.47 0.35
CA VAL A 30 16.53 3.22 0.40
C VAL A 30 17.21 4.36 -0.36
N ASP A 31 18.18 5.02 0.27
CA ASP A 31 18.89 6.18 -0.29
C ASP A 31 17.96 7.31 -0.75
N GLY A 32 16.89 7.55 0.03
CA GLY A 32 15.96 8.67 -0.18
C GLY A 32 14.85 8.42 -1.20
N GLN A 33 14.73 7.22 -1.77
CA GLN A 33 13.62 6.85 -2.65
C GLN A 33 13.20 5.38 -2.51
N SER A 34 11.99 5.04 -2.96
CA SER A 34 11.52 3.65 -3.06
C SER A 34 12.50 2.81 -3.88
N TRP A 35 12.95 1.64 -3.40
CA TRP A 35 13.87 0.79 -4.16
C TRP A 35 13.20 0.11 -5.37
N CYS A 36 11.88 -0.07 -5.33
CA CYS A 36 11.09 -0.66 -6.41
C CYS A 36 10.79 0.38 -7.50
N PRO A 37 11.12 0.11 -8.79
CA PRO A 37 10.81 1.02 -9.89
C PRO A 37 9.31 1.30 -10.05
N ASP A 38 8.46 0.29 -9.96
CA ASP A 38 7.01 0.45 -10.13
C ASP A 38 6.38 1.27 -9.01
N CYS A 39 6.91 1.16 -7.78
CA CYS A 39 6.54 2.03 -6.67
C CYS A 39 6.84 3.49 -7.00
N ARG A 40 8.05 3.80 -7.49
CA ARG A 40 8.42 5.19 -7.86
C ARG A 40 7.54 5.74 -8.97
N ASN A 41 7.18 4.91 -9.95
CA ASN A 41 6.38 5.34 -11.10
C ASN A 41 4.97 5.83 -10.72
N VAL A 42 4.42 5.33 -9.61
CA VAL A 42 3.05 5.69 -9.17
C VAL A 42 3.03 6.54 -7.90
N GLU A 43 4.19 6.94 -7.37
CA GLU A 43 4.31 7.70 -6.13
C GLU A 43 3.58 9.05 -6.21
N ASP A 44 3.81 9.81 -7.27
CA ASP A 44 3.12 11.09 -7.51
C ASP A 44 1.60 10.89 -7.68
N LEU A 45 1.19 9.80 -8.36
CA LEU A 45 -0.22 9.50 -8.55
C LEU A 45 -0.90 9.20 -7.20
N VAL A 46 -0.30 8.35 -6.38
CA VAL A 46 -0.80 8.03 -5.03
C VAL A 46 -0.83 9.29 -4.16
N GLN A 47 0.21 10.12 -4.20
CA GLN A 47 0.26 11.35 -3.42
C GLN A 47 -0.83 12.36 -3.86
N ASN A 48 -1.07 12.51 -5.16
CA ASN A 48 -2.13 13.38 -5.68
C ASN A 48 -3.53 12.86 -5.39
N THR A 49 -3.69 11.55 -5.25
CA THR A 49 -4.98 10.92 -4.98
C THR A 49 -5.31 10.92 -3.49
N PHE A 50 -4.43 10.41 -2.63
CA PHE A 50 -4.68 10.23 -1.19
C PHE A 50 -4.15 11.39 -0.34
N GLY A 51 -3.18 12.17 -0.84
CA GLY A 51 -2.54 13.24 -0.09
C GLY A 51 -3.33 14.56 -0.05
N THR A 52 -4.39 14.69 -0.85
CA THR A 52 -5.25 15.87 -0.87
C THR A 52 -6.18 15.91 0.35
N SER A 53 -6.66 17.09 0.75
CA SER A 53 -7.60 17.22 1.89
C SER A 53 -8.90 16.45 1.69
N ASP A 54 -9.34 16.34 0.44
CA ASP A 54 -10.60 15.72 0.02
C ASP A 54 -10.38 14.31 -0.55
N GLY A 55 -9.15 13.79 -0.49
CA GLY A 55 -8.80 12.45 -0.93
C GLY A 55 -9.27 11.37 0.06
N PRO A 56 -9.39 10.11 -0.39
CA PRO A 56 -9.72 8.98 0.49
C PRO A 56 -8.64 8.78 1.57
N SER A 57 -9.04 8.24 2.72
CA SER A 57 -8.12 7.93 3.82
C SER A 57 -7.23 6.74 3.45
N GLY A 58 -5.92 6.90 3.62
CA GLY A 58 -4.94 5.92 3.16
C GLY A 58 -3.76 5.78 4.12
N VAL A 59 -3.26 4.57 4.31
CA VAL A 59 -2.03 4.30 5.06
C VAL A 59 -1.00 3.62 4.17
N ILE A 60 0.18 4.22 4.06
CA ILE A 60 1.35 3.62 3.41
C ILE A 60 2.01 2.67 4.38
N VAL A 61 2.23 1.44 3.92
CA VAL A 61 2.92 0.37 4.64
C VAL A 61 4.15 -0.05 3.85
N TYR A 62 5.32 0.04 4.47
CA TYR A 62 6.56 -0.43 3.85
C TYR A 62 6.77 -1.92 4.08
N VAL A 63 6.99 -2.66 3.00
CA VAL A 63 7.16 -4.13 3.06
C VAL A 63 8.59 -4.59 3.42
N GLY A 64 9.47 -3.63 3.75
CA GLY A 64 10.89 -3.86 3.96
C GLY A 64 11.76 -3.56 2.73
N ASP A 65 13.04 -3.89 2.84
CA ASP A 65 14.02 -3.81 1.77
C ASP A 65 13.77 -4.89 0.70
N ARG A 66 14.58 -4.88 -0.37
CA ARG A 66 14.43 -5.83 -1.48
C ARG A 66 14.64 -7.28 -1.08
N LEU A 67 15.53 -7.57 -0.13
CA LEU A 67 15.82 -8.92 0.32
C LEU A 67 14.69 -9.43 1.23
N GLN A 68 14.23 -8.60 2.16
CA GLN A 68 13.08 -8.87 3.01
C GLN A 68 11.83 -9.13 2.18
N TRP A 69 11.55 -8.31 1.16
CA TRP A 69 10.40 -8.51 0.27
C TRP A 69 10.48 -9.79 -0.55
N LYS A 70 11.67 -10.16 -1.03
CA LYS A 70 11.84 -11.39 -1.81
C LYS A 70 11.72 -12.66 -0.97
N SER A 71 11.86 -12.56 0.36
CA SER A 71 11.72 -13.71 1.23
C SER A 71 10.27 -14.21 1.24
N PRO A 72 10.00 -15.52 1.09
CA PRO A 72 8.67 -16.08 1.29
C PRO A 72 8.19 -15.94 2.74
N SER A 73 9.11 -15.74 3.69
CA SER A 73 8.79 -15.50 5.11
C SER A 73 8.38 -14.05 5.39
N ASN A 74 8.29 -13.19 4.39
CA ASN A 74 7.79 -11.83 4.57
C ASN A 74 6.34 -11.87 5.09
N VAL A 75 6.06 -11.11 6.16
CA VAL A 75 4.75 -11.11 6.84
C VAL A 75 3.60 -10.68 5.95
N PHE A 76 3.87 -9.94 4.86
CA PHE A 76 2.86 -9.49 3.91
C PHE A 76 2.65 -10.46 2.75
N ARG A 77 3.56 -11.41 2.52
CA ARG A 77 3.39 -12.48 1.50
C ARG A 77 2.50 -13.63 1.98
N ASN A 78 2.18 -13.67 3.26
CA ASN A 78 1.35 -14.68 3.89
C ASN A 78 0.02 -14.07 4.33
N GLU A 79 -0.87 -14.89 4.91
CA GLU A 79 -2.10 -14.40 5.51
C GLU A 79 -1.81 -13.27 6.53
N PRO A 80 -2.64 -12.22 6.56
CA PRO A 80 -3.90 -12.09 5.84
C PRO A 80 -3.80 -11.48 4.43
N TRP A 81 -2.67 -10.87 4.06
CA TRP A 81 -2.58 -10.01 2.87
C TRP A 81 -2.22 -10.77 1.61
N ASN A 82 -1.45 -11.86 1.72
CA ASN A 82 -1.06 -12.71 0.59
C ASN A 82 -0.58 -11.89 -0.63
N LEU A 83 0.26 -10.88 -0.38
CA LEU A 83 0.74 -10.00 -1.44
C LEU A 83 1.69 -10.77 -2.37
N THR A 84 1.44 -10.68 -3.67
CA THR A 84 2.33 -11.23 -4.69
C THR A 84 3.33 -10.18 -5.18
N ASP A 85 2.86 -8.93 -5.28
CA ASP A 85 3.54 -7.83 -5.96
C ASP A 85 3.45 -6.51 -5.17
N ILE A 86 4.34 -5.57 -5.47
CA ILE A 86 4.31 -4.18 -4.98
C ILE A 86 4.56 -3.23 -6.15
N PRO A 87 3.98 -2.03 -6.17
CA PRO A 87 3.02 -1.51 -5.19
C PRO A 87 1.66 -2.24 -5.26
N THR A 88 0.96 -2.35 -4.14
CA THR A 88 -0.40 -2.89 -4.07
C THR A 88 -1.26 -2.00 -3.21
N ILE A 89 -2.45 -1.62 -3.68
CA ILE A 89 -3.41 -0.82 -2.92
C ILE A 89 -4.62 -1.70 -2.62
N VAL A 90 -4.93 -1.85 -1.34
CA VAL A 90 -6.05 -2.64 -0.84
C VAL A 90 -7.11 -1.71 -0.29
N ARG A 91 -8.37 -1.93 -0.70
CA ARG A 91 -9.54 -1.30 -0.10
C ARG A 91 -10.07 -2.20 1.02
N LEU A 92 -10.26 -1.61 2.19
CA LEU A 92 -10.86 -2.25 3.34
C LEU A 92 -12.34 -1.91 3.43
N GLN A 93 -13.09 -2.87 3.96
CA GLN A 93 -14.44 -2.69 4.46
C GLN A 93 -14.54 -3.44 5.78
N ASP A 94 -14.79 -2.72 6.88
CA ASP A 94 -14.89 -3.27 8.23
C ASP A 94 -13.68 -4.17 8.62
N GLY A 95 -12.47 -3.72 8.28
CA GLY A 95 -11.21 -4.43 8.55
C GLY A 95 -10.97 -5.67 7.70
N THR A 96 -11.81 -5.91 6.69
CA THR A 96 -11.67 -7.00 5.73
C THR A 96 -11.32 -6.42 4.37
N GLU A 97 -10.40 -7.07 3.67
CA GLU A 97 -10.11 -6.72 2.29
C GLU A 97 -11.34 -6.97 1.40
N ARG A 98 -11.75 -5.92 0.69
CA ARG A 98 -12.86 -5.97 -0.27
C ARG A 98 -12.35 -6.13 -1.70
N SER A 99 -11.31 -5.37 -2.04
CA SER A 99 -10.72 -5.35 -3.38
C SER A 99 -9.29 -4.82 -3.29
N ARG A 100 -8.49 -5.09 -4.33
CA ARG A 100 -7.14 -4.57 -4.48
C ARG A 100 -6.85 -4.22 -5.93
N ILE A 101 -5.87 -3.35 -6.14
CA ILE A 101 -5.27 -3.05 -7.42
C ILE A 101 -3.74 -3.17 -7.30
N VAL A 102 -3.10 -3.75 -8.31
CA VAL A 102 -1.70 -4.20 -8.23
C VAL A 102 -0.84 -3.57 -9.32
N GLU A 103 0.37 -3.15 -8.97
CA GLU A 103 1.48 -2.75 -9.84
C GLU A 103 1.03 -2.01 -11.12
N LYS A 104 0.89 -2.75 -12.23
CA LYS A 104 0.61 -2.23 -13.58
C LYS A 104 -0.80 -1.69 -13.78
N GLU A 105 -1.74 -2.08 -12.92
CA GLU A 105 -3.12 -1.61 -13.00
C GLU A 105 -3.27 -0.22 -12.38
N ILE A 106 -2.38 0.16 -11.45
CA ILE A 106 -2.47 1.42 -10.70
C ILE A 106 -2.45 2.66 -11.60
N PRO A 107 -1.54 2.83 -12.58
CA PRO A 107 -1.46 4.04 -13.39
C PRO A 107 -2.76 4.40 -14.12
N GLU A 108 -3.49 3.39 -14.61
CA GLU A 108 -4.70 3.59 -15.42
C GLU A 108 -5.99 3.40 -14.63
N GLY A 109 -5.97 2.54 -13.60
CA GLY A 109 -7.16 2.07 -12.89
C GLY A 109 -7.40 2.72 -11.53
N LEU A 110 -6.44 3.44 -10.94
CA LEU A 110 -6.57 3.93 -9.56
C LEU A 110 -7.80 4.81 -9.35
N LYS A 111 -8.09 5.72 -10.28
CA LYS A 111 -9.25 6.61 -10.17
C LYS A 111 -10.56 5.82 -10.12
N THR A 112 -10.74 4.89 -11.05
CA THR A 112 -11.91 4.02 -11.12
C THR A 112 -12.04 3.14 -9.89
N PHE A 113 -10.91 2.63 -9.38
CA PHE A 113 -10.85 1.80 -8.18
C PHE A 113 -11.31 2.54 -6.91
N ILE A 114 -11.11 3.86 -6.84
CA ILE A 114 -11.54 4.67 -5.71
C ILE A 114 -13.02 5.05 -5.81
N GLU A 115 -13.50 5.34 -7.03
CA GLU A 115 -14.88 5.77 -7.27
C GLU A 115 -15.92 4.63 -7.18
N GLY A 116 -15.51 3.37 -7.29
CA GLY A 116 -16.38 2.18 -7.23
C GLY A 116 -16.24 1.39 -5.93
#